data_AF-A0A538D5P7-F1
#
_entry.id   AF-A0A538D5P7-F1
#
_cell.length_a   1.000
_cell.length_b   1.000
_cell.length_c   1.000
_cell.angle_alpha   90.00
_cell.angle_beta   90.00
_cell.angle_gamma   90.00
#
_symmetry.space_group_name_H-M   'P 1'
#
loop_
_entity.id
_entity.type
_entity.pdbx_description
1 polymer ?
#
loop_
_entity_poly.entity_id
_entity_poly.type
_entity_poly.pdbx_seq_one_letter_code
_entity_poly.pdbx_strand_id
1 'polypeptide(L)'
;MTNPLATFRTAVVASALWTLFVWGTRVRNVGNDHTLGGGEKAFAYLVCAVFIGAAIAMLVLVVRRQPHQLRVLLPVFAIATVAWWAVRSVFIVVHHHSWAFRVVHIVLGIISSVLAVVAWRTARVPS
;
A
#
# COMPACT_ATOMS: atom_id res chain seq x y z
N MET A 1 27.03 11.50 2.78
CA MET A 1 26.34 11.25 1.49
C MET A 1 25.64 9.91 1.59
N THR A 2 24.32 9.85 1.54
CA THR A 2 23.58 8.57 1.55
C THR A 2 23.71 7.91 0.18
N ASN A 3 24.02 6.61 0.15
CA ASN A 3 24.13 5.85 -1.10
C ASN A 3 22.74 5.82 -1.80
N PRO A 4 22.59 6.36 -3.02
CA PRO A 4 21.29 6.44 -3.72
C PRO A 4 20.59 5.09 -3.87
N LEU A 5 21.35 4.01 -4.11
CA LEU A 5 20.82 2.64 -4.21
C LEU A 5 20.31 2.13 -2.85
N ALA A 6 20.99 2.47 -1.76
CA ALA A 6 20.54 2.12 -0.42
C ALA A 6 19.25 2.85 -0.07
N THR A 7 19.18 4.15 -0.36
CA THR A 7 17.96 4.97 -0.15
C THR A 7 16.77 4.41 -0.93
N PHE A 8 16.96 4.07 -2.21
CA PHE A 8 15.94 3.45 -3.05
C PHE A 8 15.44 2.12 -2.46
N ARG A 9 16.35 1.20 -2.12
CA ARG A 9 15.97 -0.11 -1.54
C ARG A 9 15.24 0.04 -0.22
N THR A 10 15.69 0.93 0.65
CA THR A 10 15.02 1.22 1.93
C THR A 10 13.61 1.75 1.72
N ALA A 11 13.40 2.67 0.78
CA ALA A 11 12.07 3.20 0.48
C ALA A 11 11.11 2.12 -0.04
N VAL A 12 11.58 1.26 -0.95
CA VAL A 12 10.77 0.14 -1.48
C VAL A 12 10.42 -0.86 -0.38
N VAL A 13 11.39 -1.25 0.45
CA VAL A 13 11.16 -2.19 1.56
C VAL A 13 10.20 -1.59 2.59
N ALA A 14 10.39 -0.33 2.98
CA ALA A 14 9.49 0.35 3.91
C ALA A 14 8.06 0.41 3.38
N SER A 15 7.87 0.78 2.11
CA SER A 15 6.56 0.80 1.46
C SER A 15 5.92 -0.59 1.41
N ALA A 16 6.69 -1.62 1.07
CA ALA A 16 6.18 -2.99 1.00
C ALA A 16 5.77 -3.53 2.38
N LEU A 17 6.61 -3.37 3.40
CA LEU A 17 6.31 -3.82 4.78
C LEU A 17 5.11 -3.08 5.36
N TRP A 18 5.02 -1.77 5.15
CA TRP A 18 3.86 -0.99 5.55
C TRP A 18 2.56 -1.48 4.88
N THR A 19 2.63 -1.78 3.59
CA THR A 19 1.50 -2.32 2.83
C THR A 19 1.06 -3.67 3.40
N LEU A 20 1.99 -4.59 3.69
CA LEU A 20 1.66 -5.87 4.31
C LEU A 20 1.00 -5.71 5.68
N PHE A 21 1.47 -4.76 6.49
CA PHE A 21 0.86 -4.45 7.79
C PHE A 21 -0.59 -3.97 7.66
N VAL A 22 -0.84 -2.96 6.82
CA VAL A 22 -2.18 -2.38 6.61
C VAL A 22 -3.15 -3.43 6.06
N TRP A 23 -2.74 -4.12 5.00
CA TRP A 23 -3.63 -5.05 4.29
C TRP A 23 -3.77 -6.40 5.00
N GLY A 24 -2.74 -6.87 5.71
CA GLY A 24 -2.85 -8.02 6.60
C GLY A 24 -3.83 -7.78 7.74
N THR A 25 -3.79 -6.58 8.35
CA THR A 25 -4.80 -6.17 9.35
C THR A 25 -6.20 -6.13 8.72
N ARG A 26 -6.33 -5.66 7.47
CA ARG A 26 -7.61 -5.64 6.75
C ARG A 26 -8.16 -7.05 6.49
N VAL A 27 -7.32 -8.02 6.11
CA VAL A 27 -7.72 -9.42 5.90
C VAL A 27 -8.35 -9.99 7.18
N ARG A 28 -7.71 -9.78 8.33
CA ARG A 28 -8.25 -10.18 9.64
C ARG A 28 -9.59 -9.49 9.93
N ASN A 29 -9.68 -8.18 9.67
CA ASN A 29 -10.90 -7.42 9.93
C ASN A 29 -12.07 -7.91 9.07
N VAL A 30 -11.85 -8.18 7.78
CA VAL A 30 -12.89 -8.72 6.88
C VAL A 30 -13.35 -10.12 7.32
N GLY A 31 -12.42 -10.95 7.80
CA GLY A 31 -12.75 -12.29 8.30
C GLY A 31 -13.63 -12.28 9.54
N ASN A 32 -13.41 -11.31 10.43
CA ASN A 32 -14.15 -11.14 11.68
C ASN A 32 -15.43 -10.31 11.52
N ASP A 33 -15.68 -9.74 10.34
CA ASP A 33 -16.86 -8.92 10.10
C ASP A 33 -18.02 -9.80 9.60
N HIS A 34 -18.98 -10.08 10.47
CA HIS A 34 -20.17 -10.88 10.13
C HIS A 34 -21.26 -10.08 9.42
N THR A 35 -21.10 -8.75 9.29
CA THR A 35 -22.10 -7.87 8.66
C THR A 35 -21.93 -7.77 7.14
N LEU A 36 -20.74 -8.08 6.63
CA LEU A 36 -20.47 -8.07 5.20
C LEU A 36 -21.11 -9.28 4.49
N GLY A 37 -21.81 -9.01 3.40
CA GLY A 37 -22.31 -10.04 2.50
C GLY A 37 -21.18 -10.80 1.78
N GLY A 38 -21.48 -11.98 1.22
CA GLY A 38 -20.47 -12.81 0.53
C GLY A 38 -19.74 -12.10 -0.61
N GLY A 39 -20.46 -11.32 -1.42
CA GLY A 39 -19.87 -10.54 -2.52
C GLY A 39 -18.95 -9.41 -2.04
N GLU A 40 -19.34 -8.72 -0.97
CA GLU A 40 -18.54 -7.64 -0.38
C GLU A 40 -17.25 -8.17 0.25
N LYS A 41 -17.32 -9.33 0.93
CA LYS A 41 -16.16 -10.04 1.44
C LYS A 41 -15.23 -10.47 0.31
N ALA A 42 -15.77 -11.06 -0.75
CA ALA A 42 -14.98 -11.50 -1.90
C ALA A 42 -14.24 -10.32 -2.55
N PHE A 43 -14.93 -9.19 -2.78
CA PHE A 43 -14.30 -7.98 -3.30
C PHE A 43 -13.21 -7.46 -2.34
N ALA A 44 -13.51 -7.38 -1.05
CA ALA A 44 -12.53 -6.91 -0.07
C ALA A 44 -11.26 -7.79 -0.03
N TYR A 45 -11.41 -9.11 -0.07
CA TYR A 45 -10.28 -10.03 -0.15
C TYR A 45 -9.51 -9.94 -1.46
N LEU A 46 -10.20 -9.74 -2.59
CA LEU A 46 -9.53 -9.52 -3.88
C LEU A 46 -8.62 -8.30 -3.81
N VAL A 47 -9.12 -7.18 -3.28
CA VAL A 47 -8.29 -5.97 -3.14
C VAL A 47 -7.12 -6.22 -2.19
N CYS A 48 -7.35 -6.87 -1.03
CA CYS A 48 -6.27 -7.29 -0.14
C CYS A 48 -5.20 -8.11 -0.87
N ALA A 49 -5.61 -9.11 -1.65
CA ALA A 49 -4.70 -9.98 -2.39
C ALA A 49 -3.86 -9.21 -3.41
N VAL A 50 -4.45 -8.24 -4.11
CA VAL A 50 -3.72 -7.40 -5.08
C VAL A 50 -2.62 -6.58 -4.40
N PHE A 51 -2.93 -5.86 -3.31
CA PHE A 51 -1.93 -5.04 -2.63
C PHE A 51 -0.88 -5.86 -1.90
N ILE A 52 -1.27 -6.97 -1.27
CA ILE A 52 -0.33 -7.92 -0.64
C ILE A 52 0.58 -8.54 -1.71
N GLY A 53 0.01 -8.98 -2.82
CA GLY A 53 0.76 -9.55 -3.95
C GLY A 53 1.77 -8.57 -4.52
N ALA A 54 1.37 -7.30 -4.71
CA ALA A 54 2.28 -6.25 -5.15
C ALA A 54 3.41 -5.99 -4.13
N ALA A 55 3.10 -5.99 -2.83
CA ALA A 55 4.11 -5.83 -1.77
C ALA A 55 5.12 -6.99 -1.75
N ILE A 56 4.64 -8.24 -1.85
CA ILE A 56 5.50 -9.42 -1.95
C ILE A 56 6.37 -9.34 -3.22
N ALA A 57 5.77 -8.98 -4.37
CA ALA A 57 6.51 -8.82 -5.62
C ALA A 57 7.63 -7.78 -5.47
N MET A 58 7.37 -6.62 -4.86
CA MET A 58 8.41 -5.63 -4.58
C MET A 58 9.56 -6.20 -3.75
N LEU A 59 9.27 -6.93 -2.67
CA LEU A 59 10.30 -7.55 -1.83
C LEU A 59 11.11 -8.59 -2.60
N VAL A 60 10.45 -9.46 -3.38
CA VAL A 60 11.11 -10.46 -4.22
C VAL A 60 12.04 -9.80 -5.24
N LEU A 61 11.60 -8.72 -5.90
CA LEU A 61 12.41 -8.01 -6.88
C LEU A 61 13.61 -7.29 -6.24
N VAL A 62 13.47 -6.80 -5.00
CA VAL A 62 14.60 -6.26 -4.22
C VAL A 62 15.63 -7.35 -3.91
N VAL A 63 15.18 -8.54 -3.47
CA VAL A 63 16.05 -9.68 -3.15
C VAL A 63 16.74 -10.21 -4.41
N ARG A 64 16.00 -10.36 -5.51
CA ARG A 64 16.51 -10.81 -6.82
C ARG A 64 17.31 -9.75 -7.58
N ARG A 65 17.46 -8.55 -7.01
CA ARG A 65 18.18 -7.40 -7.61
C ARG A 65 17.70 -7.10 -9.03
N GLN A 66 16.39 -6.95 -9.21
CA GLN A 66 15.73 -6.65 -10.48
C GLN A 66 15.24 -5.18 -10.55
N PRO A 67 16.15 -4.19 -10.65
CA PRO A 67 15.79 -2.77 -10.57
C PRO A 67 14.91 -2.32 -11.73
N HIS A 68 15.06 -2.89 -12.93
CA HIS A 68 14.23 -2.57 -14.09
C HIS A 68 12.76 -2.93 -13.86
N GLN A 69 12.49 -4.13 -13.33
CA GLN A 69 11.12 -4.57 -13.04
C GLN A 69 10.50 -3.76 -11.90
N LEU A 70 11.28 -3.38 -10.87
CA LEU A 70 10.82 -2.46 -9.82
C LEU A 70 10.43 -1.09 -10.40
N ARG A 71 11.24 -0.53 -11.29
CA ARG A 71 10.96 0.78 -11.93
C ARG A 71 9.66 0.78 -12.74
N VAL A 72 9.25 -0.36 -13.28
CA VAL A 72 7.96 -0.54 -13.97
C VAL A 72 6.81 -0.73 -12.98
N LEU A 73 7.00 -1.50 -11.90
CA LEU A 73 5.95 -1.81 -10.92
C LEU A 73 5.59 -0.60 -10.03
N LEU A 74 6.59 0.15 -9.56
CA LEU A 74 6.43 1.24 -8.60
C LEU A 74 5.47 2.37 -9.04
N PRO A 75 5.48 2.89 -10.28
CA PRO A 75 4.49 3.89 -10.71
C PRO A 75 3.06 3.35 -10.58
N VAL A 76 2.81 2.13 -11.06
CA VAL A 76 1.48 1.51 -11.04
C VAL A 76 1.03 1.31 -9.60
N PHE A 77 1.91 0.79 -8.75
CA PHE A 77 1.64 0.59 -7.33
C PHE A 77 1.34 1.91 -6.60
N ALA A 78 2.11 2.97 -6.88
CA ALA A 78 1.90 4.27 -6.26
C ALA A 78 0.56 4.90 -6.68
N ILE A 79 0.24 4.88 -7.98
CA ILE A 79 -1.04 5.38 -8.49
C ILE A 79 -2.21 4.61 -7.86
N ALA A 80 -2.15 3.27 -7.86
CA ALA A 80 -3.18 2.43 -7.27
C ALA A 80 -3.37 2.71 -5.76
N THR A 81 -2.27 2.86 -5.02
CA THR A 81 -2.30 3.18 -3.58
C THR A 81 -2.96 4.52 -3.32
N VAL A 82 -2.56 5.57 -4.05
CA VAL A 82 -3.11 6.92 -3.89
C VAL A 82 -4.59 6.95 -4.27
N ALA A 83 -4.95 6.37 -5.43
CA ALA A 83 -6.33 6.33 -5.89
C ALA A 83 -7.25 5.59 -4.92
N TRP A 84 -6.82 4.41 -4.45
CA TRP A 84 -7.57 3.64 -3.45
C TRP A 84 -7.80 4.44 -2.17
N TRP A 85 -6.74 5.03 -1.61
CA TRP A 85 -6.86 5.79 -0.38
C TRP A 85 -7.65 7.09 -0.54
N ALA A 86 -7.58 7.76 -1.69
CA ALA A 86 -8.39 8.94 -1.96
C ALA A 86 -9.89 8.59 -1.91
N VAL A 87 -10.31 7.57 -2.66
CA VAL A 87 -11.70 7.10 -2.68
C VAL A 87 -12.13 6.60 -1.30
N ARG A 88 -11.28 5.78 -0.67
CA ARG A 88 -11.57 5.19 0.64
C ARG A 88 -11.72 6.25 1.74
N SER A 89 -10.88 7.28 1.71
CA SER A 89 -10.93 8.39 2.67
C SER A 89 -12.24 9.16 2.57
N VAL A 90 -12.73 9.43 1.35
CA VAL A 90 -14.03 10.08 1.14
C VAL A 90 -15.17 9.26 1.75
N PHE A 91 -15.23 7.95 1.47
CA PHE A 91 -16.24 7.07 2.07
C PHE A 91 -16.18 7.10 3.60
N ILE A 92 -14.97 7.02 4.19
CA ILE A 92 -14.80 7.01 5.65
C ILE A 92 -15.25 8.32 6.30
N VAL A 93 -15.08 9.45 5.62
CA VAL A 93 -15.50 10.76 6.14
C VAL A 93 -17.02 10.94 6.02
N VAL A 94 -17.62 10.46 4.93
CA VAL A 94 -19.06 10.60 4.64
C VAL A 94 -19.92 9.67 5.52
N HIS A 95 -19.44 8.47 5.83
CA HIS A 95 -20.18 7.54 6.69
C HIS A 95 -20.06 7.87 8.19
N HIS A 96 -21.04 7.42 8.98
CA HIS A 96 -21.13 7.66 10.44
C HIS A 96 -20.13 6.81 11.24
N HIS A 97 -18.83 6.95 10.95
CA HIS A 97 -17.76 6.38 11.76
C HIS A 97 -17.37 7.31 12.92
N SER A 98 -16.85 6.72 14.00
CA SER A 98 -16.28 7.46 15.14
C SER A 98 -15.09 8.32 14.70
N TRP A 99 -14.82 9.41 15.43
CA TRP A 99 -13.71 10.32 15.13
C TRP A 99 -12.36 9.60 15.09
N ALA A 100 -12.08 8.75 16.09
CA ALA A 100 -10.85 7.96 16.15
C ALA A 100 -10.69 7.05 14.91
N PHE A 101 -11.77 6.41 14.46
CA PHE A 101 -11.73 5.58 13.26
C PHE A 101 -11.35 6.37 12.01
N ARG A 102 -11.92 7.57 11.84
CA ARG A 102 -11.60 8.47 10.71
C ARG A 102 -10.13 8.85 10.74
N VAL A 103 -9.65 9.38 11.87
CA VAL A 103 -8.26 9.84 12.02
C VAL A 103 -7.26 8.73 11.69
N VAL A 104 -7.45 7.54 12.25
CA VAL A 104 -6.56 6.40 11.99
C VAL A 104 -6.49 6.10 10.50
N HIS A 105 -7.62 6.00 9.81
CA HIS A 105 -7.61 5.64 8.39
C HIS A 105 -7.05 6.74 7.49
N ILE A 106 -7.30 8.02 7.81
CA ILE A 106 -6.68 9.13 7.07
C ILE A 106 -5.16 9.09 7.23
N VAL A 107 -4.66 8.91 8.46
CA VAL A 107 -3.22 8.80 8.71
C VAL A 107 -2.62 7.59 7.98
N LEU A 108 -3.27 6.43 8.05
CA LEU A 108 -2.83 5.24 7.30
C LEU A 108 -2.77 5.50 5.79
N GLY A 109 -3.75 6.21 5.25
CA GLY A 109 -3.78 6.57 3.82
C GLY A 109 -2.69 7.54 3.42
N ILE A 110 -2.41 8.55 4.25
CA ILE A 110 -1.32 9.50 4.03
C ILE A 110 0.02 8.76 4.03
N ILE A 111 0.32 7.97 5.08
CA ILE A 111 1.59 7.24 5.19
C ILE A 111 1.76 6.28 4.01
N SER A 112 0.72 5.52 3.66
CA SER A 112 0.76 4.59 2.52
C SER A 112 1.08 5.32 1.21
N SER A 113 0.41 6.44 0.97
CA SER A 113 0.58 7.25 -0.24
C SER A 113 1.99 7.87 -0.31
N VAL A 114 2.46 8.45 0.79
CA VAL A 114 3.80 9.05 0.88
C VAL A 114 4.88 8.00 0.63
N LEU A 115 4.82 6.85 1.30
CA LEU A 115 5.80 5.78 1.12
C LEU A 115 5.84 5.28 -0.32
N ALA A 116 4.67 5.07 -0.95
CA ALA A 116 4.61 4.60 -2.33
C ALA A 116 5.17 5.63 -3.32
N VAL A 117 4.85 6.92 -3.13
CA VAL A 117 5.38 8.02 -3.98
C VAL A 117 6.88 8.21 -3.77
N VAL A 118 7.39 8.14 -2.54
CA VAL A 118 8.83 8.23 -2.25
C VAL A 118 9.58 7.06 -2.90
N ALA A 119 9.07 5.83 -2.79
CA ALA A 119 9.64 4.67 -3.46
C ALA A 119 9.68 4.85 -4.99
N TRP A 120 8.61 5.38 -5.59
CA TRP A 120 8.58 5.70 -7.02
C TRP A 120 9.57 6.80 -7.41
N ARG A 121 9.63 7.90 -6.65
CA ARG A 121 10.51 9.04 -6.96
C ARG A 121 11.99 8.68 -6.84
N THR A 122 12.35 7.93 -5.81
CA THR A 122 13.74 7.45 -5.63
C THR A 122 14.17 6.49 -6.74
N ALA A 123 13.24 5.77 -7.38
CA ALA A 123 13.54 4.94 -8.54
C ALA A 123 13.93 5.71 -9.81
N ARG A 124 13.55 7.00 -9.90
CA ARG A 124 13.80 7.88 -11.05
C ARG A 124 15.12 8.65 -10.97
N VAL A 125 15.72 8.73 -9.79
CA VAL A 125 17.02 9.40 -9.62
C VAL A 125 18.10 8.51 -10.25
N PRO A 126 18.91 9.00 -11.20
CA PRO A 126 20.03 8.24 -11.75
C PRO A 126 20.98 7.85 -10.61
N SER A 127 21.24 6.55 -10.49
CA SER A 127 22.19 5.96 -9.55
C SER A 127 23.52 5.72 -10.22
#